data_AF-A0A067FLN1-F1
#
_entry.id   AF-A0A067FLN1-F1
#
_cell.length_a   1.000
_cell.length_b   1.000
_cell.length_c   1.000
_cell.angle_alpha   90.00
_cell.angle_beta   90.00
_cell.angle_gamma   90.00
#
_symmetry.space_group_name_H-M   'P 1'
#
loop_
_entity.id
_entity.type
_entity.pdbx_description
1 polymer ?
#
loop_
_entity_poly.entity_id
_entity_poly.type
_entity_poly.pdbx_seq_one_letter_code
_entity_poly.pdbx_strand_id
1 'polypeptide(L)'
;MLAVRSAFTDRSSALLTVQTLLSELSSLQMRAEKLEAASSKIFGGDKSRIRKIEELKETIRVTEDAKSVAINEYERIKENNRTELERLDKERRADFLNMLKGFVVNQVGYAEKIANVWAKVAEETSGYANENS
;
A
#
# COMPACT_ATOMS: atom_id res chain seq x y z
N MET A 1 -2.06 -5.62 -10.67
CA MET A 1 -2.61 -5.35 -9.31
C MET A 1 -1.95 -6.16 -8.18
N LEU A 2 -1.04 -7.11 -8.47
CA LEU A 2 -0.35 -7.93 -7.46
C LEU A 2 0.45 -7.10 -6.46
N ALA A 3 1.16 -6.07 -6.91
CA ALA A 3 1.92 -5.15 -6.04
C ALA A 3 1.03 -4.47 -4.99
N VAL A 4 -0.16 -4.01 -5.40
CA VAL A 4 -1.15 -3.41 -4.49
C VAL A 4 -1.64 -4.44 -3.47
N ARG A 5 -1.94 -5.67 -3.89
CA ARG A 5 -2.35 -6.74 -2.96
C ARG A 5 -1.24 -7.07 -1.94
N SER A 6 0.01 -7.19 -2.37
CA SER A 6 1.15 -7.39 -1.47
C SER A 6 1.25 -6.26 -0.45
N ALA A 7 1.21 -5.01 -0.91
CA ALA A 7 1.25 -3.82 -0.06
C ALA A 7 0.13 -3.80 1.00
N PHE A 8 -1.08 -4.23 0.64
CA PHE A 8 -2.19 -4.38 1.57
C PHE A 8 -1.97 -5.51 2.58
N THR A 9 -1.47 -6.66 2.12
CA THR A 9 -1.13 -7.79 3.00
C THR A 9 -0.05 -7.38 4.01
N ASP A 10 1.03 -6.75 3.56
CA ASP A 10 2.14 -6.34 4.42
C ASP A 10 1.68 -5.33 5.48
N ARG A 11 0.86 -4.35 5.08
CA ARG A 11 0.26 -3.39 6.01
C ARG A 11 -0.65 -4.07 7.04
N SER A 12 -1.44 -5.07 6.62
CA SER A 12 -2.36 -5.78 7.51
C SER A 12 -1.61 -6.65 8.52
N SER A 13 -0.57 -7.34 8.08
CA SER A 13 0.33 -8.11 8.94
C SER A 13 1.03 -7.22 9.97
N ALA A 14 1.58 -6.08 9.55
CA ALA A 14 2.23 -5.14 10.45
C ALA A 14 1.26 -4.54 11.48
N LEU A 15 0.02 -4.23 11.07
CA LEU A 15 -1.02 -3.77 11.99
C LEU A 15 -1.36 -4.84 13.03
N LEU A 16 -1.48 -6.11 12.60
CA LEU A 16 -1.74 -7.22 13.50
C LEU A 16 -0.63 -7.34 14.56
N THR A 17 0.64 -7.23 14.16
CA THR A 17 1.77 -7.22 15.12
C THR A 17 1.65 -6.11 16.15
N VAL A 18 1.31 -4.88 15.73
CA VAL A 18 1.09 -3.75 16.65
C VAL A 18 -0.04 -4.06 17.64
N GLN A 19 -1.16 -4.60 17.15
CA GLN A 19 -2.33 -4.92 17.99
C GLN A 19 -2.05 -6.04 18.99
N THR A 20 -1.29 -7.07 18.58
CA THR A 20 -0.85 -8.14 19.46
C THR A 20 0.00 -7.59 20.60
N LEU A 21 1.03 -6.77 20.28
CA LEU A 21 1.92 -6.19 21.29
C LEU A 21 1.18 -5.25 22.25
N LEU A 22 0.21 -4.47 21.76
CA LEU A 22 -0.64 -3.63 22.62
C LEU A 22 -1.49 -4.47 23.60
N SER A 23 -2.04 -5.57 23.11
CA SER A 23 -2.86 -6.48 23.93
C SER A 23 -2.01 -7.21 24.97
N GLU A 24 -0.81 -7.67 24.58
CA GLU A 24 0.16 -8.27 25.49
C GLU A 24 0.61 -7.29 26.57
N LEU A 25 0.95 -6.05 26.20
CA LEU A 25 1.36 -5.00 27.13
C LEU A 25 0.27 -4.73 28.18
N SER A 26 -0.98 -4.57 27.74
CA SER A 26 -2.13 -4.35 28.64
C SER A 26 -2.31 -5.51 29.63
N SER A 27 -2.18 -6.75 29.14
CA SER A 27 -2.24 -7.95 29.98
C SER A 27 -1.12 -7.99 31.03
N LEU A 28 0.11 -7.66 30.63
CA LEU A 28 1.27 -7.59 31.53
C LEU A 28 1.12 -6.50 32.59
N GLN A 29 0.66 -5.30 32.19
CA GLN A 29 0.40 -4.18 33.11
C GLN A 29 -0.66 -4.55 34.15
N MET A 30 -1.79 -5.11 33.72
CA MET A 30 -2.83 -5.59 34.66
C MET A 30 -2.30 -6.67 35.62
N ARG A 31 -1.42 -7.56 35.15
CA ARG A 31 -0.82 -8.59 36.01
C ARG A 31 0.15 -7.98 37.03
N ALA A 32 0.93 -6.99 36.63
CA ALA A 32 1.83 -6.27 37.51
C ALA A 32 1.05 -5.52 38.61
N GLU A 33 0.01 -4.77 38.24
CA GLU A 33 -0.87 -4.06 39.19
C GLU A 33 -1.48 -4.99 40.25
N LYS A 34 -2.02 -6.13 39.81
CA LYS A 34 -2.59 -7.14 40.71
C LYS A 34 -1.55 -7.69 41.69
N LEU A 35 -0.32 -7.92 41.22
CA LEU A 35 0.76 -8.46 42.05
C LEU A 35 1.27 -7.42 43.06
N GLU A 36 1.41 -6.17 42.65
CA GLU A 36 1.76 -5.05 43.53
C GLU A 36 0.70 -4.84 44.62
N ALA A 37 -0.59 -4.83 44.25
CA ALA A 37 -1.71 -4.70 45.19
C ALA A 37 -1.83 -5.86 46.18
N ALA A 38 -1.40 -7.07 45.79
CA ALA A 38 -1.35 -8.24 46.67
C ALA A 38 -0.13 -8.21 47.59
N SER A 39 0.99 -7.61 47.16
CA SER A 39 2.22 -7.52 47.94
C SER A 39 2.15 -6.42 49.01
N SER A 40 1.49 -5.29 48.73
CA SER A 40 1.37 -4.17 49.67
C SER A 40 0.57 -4.50 50.94
N LYS A 41 -0.25 -5.56 50.91
CA LYS A 41 -1.07 -6.02 52.04
C LYS A 41 -0.31 -6.87 53.06
N ILE A 42 0.95 -7.23 52.80
CA ILE A 42 1.77 -8.07 53.69
C ILE A 42 2.86 -7.21 54.34
N PHE A 43 2.78 -7.05 55.66
CA PHE A 43 3.81 -6.37 56.45
C PHE A 43 5.13 -7.15 56.39
N GLY A 44 6.22 -6.50 55.96
CA GLY A 44 7.56 -7.10 55.87
C GLY A 44 8.00 -7.57 54.47
N GLY A 45 7.12 -7.54 53.46
CA GLY A 45 7.48 -7.74 52.05
C GLY A 45 8.01 -9.13 51.69
N ASP A 46 7.22 -9.92 50.95
CA ASP A 46 7.68 -11.21 50.43
C ASP A 46 8.77 -10.99 49.35
N LYS A 47 10.04 -11.23 49.70
CA LYS A 47 11.20 -11.06 48.80
C LYS A 47 11.03 -11.77 47.46
N SER A 48 10.32 -12.90 47.44
CA SER A 48 10.05 -13.65 46.20
C SER A 48 9.08 -12.91 45.29
N ARG A 49 8.05 -12.25 45.85
CA ARG A 49 7.10 -11.42 45.10
C ARG A 49 7.73 -10.14 44.59
N ILE A 50 8.60 -9.51 45.37
CA ILE A 50 9.34 -8.31 44.94
C ILE A 50 10.16 -8.65 43.70
N ARG A 51 10.92 -9.75 43.73
CA ARG A 51 11.67 -10.22 42.55
C ARG A 51 10.76 -10.48 41.35
N LYS A 52 9.58 -11.08 41.58
CA LYS A 52 8.60 -11.35 40.52
C LYS A 52 8.02 -10.07 39.90
N ILE A 53 7.82 -9.02 40.70
CA ILE A 53 7.38 -7.70 40.22
C ILE A 53 8.46 -7.08 39.33
N GLU A 54 9.72 -7.13 39.75
CA GLU A 54 10.84 -6.60 38.93
C GLU A 54 10.99 -7.36 37.61
N GLU A 55 10.88 -8.70 37.61
CA GLU A 55 10.87 -9.50 36.37
C GLU A 55 9.72 -9.11 35.42
N LEU A 56 8.52 -8.86 35.97
CA LEU A 56 7.36 -8.40 35.21
C LEU A 56 7.57 -7.00 34.65
N LYS A 57 8.14 -6.07 35.42
CA LYS A 57 8.47 -4.71 34.96
C LYS A 57 9.47 -4.71 33.83
N GLU A 58 10.47 -5.59 33.89
CA GLU A 58 11.43 -5.71 32.81
C GLU A 58 10.78 -6.30 31.54
N THR A 59 9.90 -7.27 31.70
CA THR A 59 9.13 -7.81 30.56
C THR A 59 8.24 -6.72 29.94
N ILE A 60 7.57 -5.91 30.76
CA ILE A 60 6.78 -4.76 30.28
C ILE A 60 7.65 -3.80 29.48
N ARG A 61 8.84 -3.45 29.99
CA ARG A 61 9.78 -2.55 29.31
C ARG A 61 10.17 -3.08 27.93
N VAL A 62 10.58 -4.36 27.86
CA VAL A 62 10.95 -5.00 26.59
C VAL A 62 9.77 -5.05 25.61
N THR A 63 8.55 -5.33 26.08
CA THR A 63 7.34 -5.32 25.24
C THR A 63 6.99 -3.89 24.78
N GLU A 64 7.23 -2.87 25.61
CA GLU A 64 7.06 -1.46 25.26
C GLU A 64 8.02 -1.01 24.15
N ASP A 65 9.28 -1.43 24.23
CA ASP A 65 10.29 -1.19 23.20
C ASP A 65 9.90 -1.90 21.89
N ALA A 66 9.50 -3.18 21.97
CA ALA A 66 9.04 -3.96 20.82
C ALA A 66 7.82 -3.31 20.14
N LYS A 67 6.85 -2.82 20.94
CA LYS A 67 5.69 -2.06 20.44
C LYS A 67 6.13 -0.80 19.70
N SER A 68 7.08 -0.06 20.25
CA SER A 68 7.58 1.18 19.63
C SER A 68 8.23 0.89 18.27
N VAL A 69 9.02 -0.18 18.18
CA VAL A 69 9.60 -0.66 16.91
C VAL A 69 8.50 -1.07 15.92
N ALA A 70 7.50 -1.84 16.37
CA ALA A 70 6.40 -2.28 15.51
C ALA A 70 5.56 -1.11 14.96
N ILE A 71 5.32 -0.07 15.77
CA ILE A 71 4.63 1.15 15.33
C ILE A 71 5.44 1.87 14.26
N ASN A 72 6.74 2.05 14.47
CA ASN A 72 7.61 2.71 13.49
C ASN A 72 7.63 1.95 12.16
N GLU A 73 7.68 0.62 12.21
CA GLU A 73 7.64 -0.23 11.01
C GLU A 73 6.28 -0.13 10.30
N TYR A 74 5.17 -0.12 11.05
CA TYR A 74 3.84 0.07 10.49
C TYR A 74 3.70 1.42 9.76
N GLU A 75 4.19 2.50 10.35
CA GLU A 75 4.19 3.82 9.72
C GLU A 75 5.10 3.89 8.49
N ARG A 76 6.27 3.25 8.53
CA ARG A 76 7.16 3.13 7.37
C ARG A 76 6.48 2.41 6.20
N ILE A 77 5.77 1.32 6.46
CA ILE A 77 5.00 0.58 5.43
C ILE A 77 3.89 1.46 4.86
N LYS A 78 3.15 2.20 5.69
CA LYS A 78 2.12 3.14 5.22
C LYS A 78 2.70 4.20 4.28
N GLU A 79 3.84 4.77 4.63
CA GLU A 79 4.51 5.79 3.84
C GLU A 79 4.97 5.24 2.47
N ASN A 80 5.60 4.07 2.47
CA ASN A 80 6.03 3.40 1.25
C ASN A 80 4.83 3.11 0.33
N ASN A 81 3.74 2.61 0.89
CA ASN A 81 2.52 2.32 0.13
C ASN A 81 1.90 3.57 -0.49
N ARG A 82 1.91 4.71 0.22
CA ARG A 82 1.44 5.99 -0.32
C ARG A 82 2.29 6.41 -1.52
N THR A 83 3.61 6.41 -1.35
CA THR A 83 4.56 6.81 -2.40
C THR A 83 4.43 5.93 -3.64
N GLU A 84 4.30 4.62 -3.47
CA GLU A 84 4.15 3.68 -4.58
C GLU A 84 2.80 3.84 -5.31
N LEU A 85 1.73 4.14 -4.57
CA LEU A 85 0.43 4.42 -5.19
C LEU A 85 0.46 5.67 -6.06
N GLU A 86 1.11 6.73 -5.59
CA GLU A 86 1.32 7.95 -6.39
C GLU A 86 2.18 7.71 -7.62
N ARG A 87 3.26 6.92 -7.48
CA ARG A 87 4.12 6.52 -8.60
C ARG A 87 3.33 5.73 -9.65
N LEU A 88 2.54 4.76 -9.21
CA LEU A 88 1.72 3.91 -10.07
C LEU A 88 0.62 4.71 -10.81
N ASP A 89 0.00 5.69 -10.16
CA ASP A 89 -0.99 6.55 -10.81
C ASP A 89 -0.36 7.39 -11.93
N LYS A 90 0.83 7.96 -11.66
CA LYS A 90 1.60 8.70 -12.68
C LYS A 90 1.98 7.82 -13.86
N GLU A 91 2.50 6.62 -13.60
CA GLU A 91 2.86 5.65 -14.63
C GLU A 91 1.64 5.27 -15.48
N ARG A 92 0.52 4.92 -14.84
CA ARG A 92 -0.72 4.56 -15.55
C ARG A 92 -1.23 5.68 -16.46
N ARG A 93 -1.19 6.94 -16.00
CA ARG A 93 -1.59 8.10 -16.81
C ARG A 93 -0.66 8.27 -18.02
N ALA A 94 0.64 8.14 -17.82
CA ALA A 94 1.63 8.26 -18.89
C ALA A 94 1.45 7.15 -19.94
N ASP A 95 1.30 5.90 -19.50
CA ASP A 95 1.09 4.75 -20.38
C ASP A 95 -0.21 4.88 -21.18
N PHE A 96 -1.29 5.30 -20.53
CA PHE A 96 -2.56 5.53 -21.21
C PHE A 96 -2.47 6.62 -22.27
N LEU A 97 -1.79 7.73 -21.97
CA LEU A 97 -1.55 8.79 -22.95
C LEU A 97 -0.70 8.31 -24.12
N ASN A 98 0.34 7.50 -23.88
CA ASN A 98 1.16 6.94 -24.94
C ASN A 98 0.37 5.96 -25.83
N MET A 99 -0.46 5.12 -25.22
CA MET A 99 -1.38 4.24 -25.95
C MET A 99 -2.34 5.06 -26.84
N LEU A 100 -2.93 6.13 -26.30
CA LEU A 100 -3.82 7.01 -27.07
C LEU A 100 -3.11 7.70 -28.24
N LYS A 101 -1.88 8.18 -28.03
CA LYS A 101 -1.07 8.76 -29.12
C LYS A 101 -0.85 7.76 -30.24
N GLY A 102 -0.44 6.53 -29.91
CA GLY A 102 -0.27 5.45 -30.89
C GLY A 102 -1.57 5.12 -31.62
N PHE A 103 -2.69 5.08 -30.90
CA PHE A 103 -4.01 4.88 -31.49
C PHE A 103 -4.35 5.99 -32.49
N VAL A 104 -4.21 7.26 -32.11
CA VAL A 104 -4.53 8.40 -32.98
C VAL A 104 -3.66 8.40 -34.24
N VAL A 105 -2.35 8.16 -34.10
CA VAL A 105 -1.43 8.05 -35.25
C VAL A 105 -1.90 6.96 -36.22
N ASN A 106 -2.31 5.80 -35.70
CA ASN A 106 -2.83 4.72 -36.54
C ASN A 106 -4.14 5.13 -37.24
N GLN A 107 -5.08 5.76 -36.53
CA GLN A 107 -6.35 6.21 -37.12
C GLN A 107 -6.13 7.24 -38.23
N VAL A 108 -5.27 8.24 -38.01
CA VAL A 108 -4.92 9.24 -39.02
C VAL A 108 -4.30 8.57 -40.24
N GLY A 109 -3.34 7.66 -40.05
CA GLY A 109 -2.72 6.93 -41.15
C GLY A 109 -3.70 6.07 -41.96
N TYR A 110 -4.72 5.49 -41.32
CA TYR A 110 -5.79 4.80 -42.04
C TYR A 110 -6.68 5.78 -42.83
N ALA A 111 -7.06 6.91 -42.22
CA ALA A 111 -7.89 7.91 -42.88
C ALA A 111 -7.20 8.50 -44.11
N GLU A 112 -5.89 8.78 -44.03
CA GLU A 112 -5.07 9.25 -45.16
C GLU A 112 -5.02 8.21 -46.29
N LYS A 113 -4.83 6.93 -45.96
CA LYS A 113 -4.85 5.84 -46.97
C LYS A 113 -6.20 5.76 -47.67
N ILE A 114 -7.30 5.84 -46.92
CA ILE A 114 -8.66 5.81 -47.47
C ILE A 114 -8.90 7.03 -48.37
N ALA A 115 -8.50 8.22 -47.93
CA ALA A 115 -8.62 9.45 -48.72
C ALA A 115 -7.84 9.35 -50.04
N ASN A 116 -6.61 8.84 -50.01
CA ASN A 116 -5.81 8.63 -51.21
C ASN A 116 -6.45 7.64 -52.19
N VAL A 117 -7.06 6.56 -51.69
CA VAL A 117 -7.79 5.61 -52.54
C VAL A 117 -9.00 6.28 -53.19
N TRP A 118 -9.80 7.04 -52.43
CA TRP A 118 -10.95 7.76 -52.97
C TRP A 118 -10.56 8.83 -53.98
N ALA A 119 -9.49 9.59 -53.72
CA ALA A 119 -8.96 10.59 -54.66
C ALA A 119 -8.57 9.93 -55.99
N LYS A 120 -7.84 8.82 -55.93
CA LYS A 120 -7.44 8.06 -57.12
C LYS A 120 -8.65 7.55 -57.92
N VAL A 121 -9.66 6.99 -57.24
CA VAL A 121 -10.88 6.52 -57.89
C VAL A 121 -11.62 7.69 -58.57
N ALA A 122 -11.70 8.85 -57.92
CA ALA A 122 -12.34 10.04 -58.50
C ALA A 122 -11.59 10.55 -59.74
N GLU A 123 -10.26 10.58 -59.72
CA GLU A 123 -9.43 10.94 -60.88
C GLU A 123 -9.65 9.97 -62.04
N GLU A 124 -9.57 8.66 -61.79
CA GLU A 124 -9.75 7.62 -62.82
C GLU A 124 -11.16 7.65 -63.42
N THR A 125 -12.19 7.99 -62.64
CA THR A 125 -13.58 8.04 -63.11
C THR A 125 -13.97 9.37 -63.76
N SER A 126 -13.21 10.45 -63.55
CA SER A 126 -13.49 11.77 -64.14
C SER A 126 -13.47 11.79 -65.66
N GLY A 127 -12.70 10.89 -66.30
CA GLY A 127 -12.66 10.76 -67.77
C GLY A 127 -14.00 10.35 -68.39
N TYR A 128 -14.78 9.51 -67.70
CA TYR A 128 -16.11 9.08 -68.17
C TYR A 128 -17.13 10.25 -68.21
N ALA A 129 -16.88 11.33 -67.47
CA ALA A 129 -17.72 12.53 -67.53
C ALA A 129 -17.46 13.36 -68.80
N ASN A 130 -16.24 13.31 -69.33
CA ASN A 130 -15.82 14.09 -70.50
C ASN A 130 -16.07 13.35 -71.84
N GLU A 131 -16.17 12.01 -71.83
CA GLU A 131 -16.46 11.21 -73.04
C GLU A 131 -17.95 11.16 -73.40
N ASN A 132 -18.84 11.66 -72.53
CA ASN A 132 -20.31 11.69 -72.73
C ASN A 132 -20.88 13.09 -73.10
N SER A 133 -20.04 14.05 -73.50
CA SER A 133 -20.44 15.35 -74.07
C SER A 133 -20.08 15.44 -75.54
#